data_AF-A0AAP2DXP8-F1
#
_entry.id   AF-A0AAP2DXP8-F1
#
_cell.length_a   1.000
_cell.length_b   1.000
_cell.length_c   1.000
_cell.angle_alpha   90.00
_cell.angle_beta   90.00
_cell.angle_gamma   90.00
#
_symmetry.space_group_name_H-M   'P 1'
#
loop_
_entity.id
_entity.type
_entity.pdbx_description
1 polymer ?
#
loop_
_entity_poly.entity_id
_entity_poly.type
_entity_poly.pdbx_seq_one_letter_code
_entity_poly.pdbx_strand_id
1 'polypeptide(L)'
;MEETTLGDLLLRALPALFGILFQVAMLALPLYCIIKRPTAPAYVMLVGEAVGIPGAFFSAWFSVWGINANLPMEEIARYFGVMGVISNIGALMFACGFLLFLHDALRKRVSI
;
A
#
# COMPACT_ATOMS: atom_id res chain seq x y z
N MET A 1 -15.35 -28.18 15.31
CA MET A 1 -15.19 -26.79 15.77
C MET A 1 -13.77 -26.74 16.33
N GLU A 2 -12.80 -26.48 15.45
CA GLU A 2 -11.38 -26.46 15.81
C GLU A 2 -11.10 -25.14 16.52
N GLU A 3 -10.60 -25.17 17.76
CA GLU A 3 -10.15 -23.98 18.47
C GLU A 3 -8.96 -23.38 17.72
N THR A 4 -9.20 -22.35 16.91
CA THR A 4 -8.13 -21.50 16.39
C THR A 4 -7.39 -20.89 17.58
N THR A 5 -6.17 -21.36 17.83
CA THR A 5 -5.36 -20.86 18.94
C THR A 5 -5.00 -19.39 18.69
N LEU A 6 -4.92 -18.60 19.77
CA LEU A 6 -4.53 -17.18 19.72
C LEU A 6 -3.23 -16.94 18.93
N GLY A 7 -2.34 -17.95 18.92
CA GLY A 7 -1.08 -17.95 18.18
C GLY A 7 -1.25 -17.91 16.65
N ASP A 8 -2.18 -18.70 16.09
CA ASP A 8 -2.45 -18.71 14.65
C ASP A 8 -3.06 -17.39 14.16
N LEU A 9 -3.87 -16.77 15.02
CA LEU A 9 -4.49 -15.48 14.76
C LEU A 9 -3.45 -14.35 14.74
N LEU A 10 -2.50 -14.38 15.69
CA LEU A 10 -1.35 -13.46 15.71
C LEU A 10 -0.45 -13.63 14.48
N LEU A 11 -0.12 -14.88 14.11
CA LEU A 11 0.76 -15.17 12.97
C LEU A 11 0.17 -14.72 11.64
N ARG A 12 -1.15 -14.74 11.50
CA ARG A 12 -1.87 -14.29 10.29
C ARG A 12 -2.14 -12.78 10.27
N ALA A 13 -2.32 -12.16 11.43
CA ALA A 13 -2.54 -10.71 11.52
C ALA A 13 -1.24 -9.90 11.40
N LEU A 14 -0.10 -10.44 11.84
CA LEU A 14 1.19 -9.75 11.82
C LEU A 14 1.59 -9.21 10.44
N PRO A 15 1.55 -10.02 9.36
CA PRO A 15 1.95 -9.57 8.02
C PRO A 15 1.03 -8.48 7.48
N ALA A 16 -0.27 -8.59 7.74
CA ALA A 16 -1.27 -7.60 7.32
C ALA A 16 -1.05 -6.26 8.03
N LEU A 17 -0.79 -6.28 9.35
CA LEU A 17 -0.47 -5.09 10.13
C LEU A 17 0.86 -4.46 9.68
N PHE A 18 1.87 -5.27 9.38
CA PHE A 18 3.15 -4.77 8.86
C PHE A 18 2.99 -4.10 7.50
N GLY A 19 2.17 -4.67 6.60
CA GLY A 19 1.81 -4.05 5.33
C GLY A 19 1.15 -2.68 5.51
N ILE A 20 0.14 -2.59 6.37
CA ILE A 20 -0.55 -1.31 6.65
C ILE A 20 0.44 -0.28 7.23
N LEU A 21 1.25 -0.67 8.23
CA LEU A 21 2.24 0.22 8.84
C LEU A 21 3.27 0.72 7.81
N PHE A 22 3.70 -0.15 6.89
CA PHE A 22 4.62 0.21 5.83
C PHE A 22 4.01 1.22 4.85
N GLN A 23 2.77 1.00 4.39
CA GLN A 23 2.03 1.97 3.56
C GLN A 23 1.89 3.32 4.27
N VAL A 24 1.52 3.32 5.56
CA VAL A 24 1.38 4.57 6.34
C VAL A 24 2.73 5.28 6.51
N ALA A 25 3.82 4.54 6.71
CA ALA A 25 5.16 5.11 6.77
C ALA A 25 5.58 5.72 5.41
N MET A 26 5.25 5.06 4.30
CA MET A 26 5.51 5.54 2.94
C MET A 26 4.76 6.84 2.62
N LEU A 27 3.59 7.07 3.23
CA LEU A 27 2.83 8.32 3.10
C LEU A 27 3.57 9.54 3.68
N ALA A 28 4.47 9.36 4.65
CA ALA A 28 5.19 10.45 5.29
C ALA A 28 6.08 11.22 4.30
N LEU A 29 6.66 10.51 3.32
CA LEU A 29 7.54 11.09 2.30
C LEU A 29 6.83 12.06 1.34
N PRO A 30 5.74 11.69 0.66
CA PRO A 30 5.00 12.62 -0.19
C PRO A 30 4.39 13.76 0.61
N LEU A 31 3.90 13.52 1.84
CA LEU A 31 3.42 14.60 2.72
C LEU A 31 4.53 15.61 3.03
N TYR A 32 5.71 15.13 3.42
CA TYR A 32 6.87 15.99 3.64
C TYR A 32 7.24 16.78 2.39
N CYS A 33 7.28 16.13 1.23
CA CYS A 33 7.60 16.79 -0.04
C CYS A 33 6.56 17.85 -0.40
N ILE A 34 5.27 17.59 -0.24
CA ILE A 34 4.20 18.57 -0.52
C ILE A 34 4.31 19.77 0.42
N ILE A 35 4.55 19.55 1.72
CA ILE A 35 4.67 20.64 2.70
C ILE A 35 5.89 21.52 2.41
N LYS A 36 7.04 20.92 2.08
CA LYS A 36 8.28 21.67 1.85
C LYS A 36 8.37 22.27 0.44
N ARG A 37 7.93 21.54 -0.58
CA ARG A 37 8.04 21.90 -2.00
C ARG A 37 6.90 21.24 -2.81
N PRO A 38 5.73 21.89 -2.90
CA PRO A 38 4.63 21.36 -3.68
C PRO A 38 5.06 21.28 -5.16
N THR A 39 5.22 20.05 -5.63
CA THR A 39 5.69 19.75 -6.98
C THR A 39 4.79 18.65 -7.55
N ALA A 40 4.56 18.67 -8.86
CA ALA A 40 3.73 17.67 -9.52
C ALA A 40 4.12 16.21 -9.18
N PRO A 41 5.41 15.83 -9.11
CA PRO A 41 5.83 14.48 -8.71
C PRO A 41 5.39 14.09 -7.29
N ALA A 42 5.40 15.04 -6.34
CA ALA A 42 4.98 14.77 -4.96
C ALA A 42 3.47 14.49 -4.86
N TYR A 43 2.65 15.14 -5.70
CA TYR A 43 1.23 14.81 -5.80
C TYR A 43 1.00 13.44 -6.44
N VAL A 44 1.77 13.05 -7.46
CA VAL A 44 1.70 11.72 -8.08
C VAL A 44 2.05 10.63 -7.06
N MET A 45 3.07 10.87 -6.22
CA MET A 45 3.41 9.98 -5.10
C MET A 45 2.24 9.87 -4.10
N LEU A 46 1.64 11.00 -3.71
CA LEU A 46 0.51 11.01 -2.78
C LEU A 46 -0.70 10.23 -3.34
N VAL A 47 -1.01 10.40 -4.62
CA VAL A 47 -2.11 9.66 -5.26
C VAL A 47 -1.82 8.16 -5.31
N GLY A 48 -0.58 7.76 -5.62
CA GLY A 48 -0.16 6.36 -5.57
C GLY A 48 -0.39 5.72 -4.21
N GLU A 49 0.00 6.40 -3.13
CA GLU A 49 -0.26 5.93 -1.75
C GLU A 49 -1.74 5.99 -1.38
N ALA A 50 -2.48 7.01 -1.81
CA ALA A 50 -3.92 7.11 -1.55
C ALA A 50 -4.71 5.97 -2.22
N VAL A 51 -4.21 5.40 -3.32
CA VAL A 51 -4.78 4.21 -3.97
C VAL A 51 -4.30 2.92 -3.27
N GLY A 52 -3.06 2.87 -2.80
CA GLY A 52 -2.49 1.71 -2.11
C GLY A 52 -3.05 1.45 -0.71
N ILE A 53 -3.33 2.49 0.07
CA ILE A 53 -3.81 2.37 1.47
C ILE A 53 -5.17 1.65 1.56
N PRO A 54 -6.21 2.03 0.80
CA PRO A 54 -7.46 1.28 0.76
C PRO A 54 -7.22 -0.18 0.34
N GLY A 55 -6.30 -0.39 -0.62
CA GLY A 55 -5.88 -1.72 -1.07
C GLY A 55 -5.42 -2.63 0.08
N ALA A 56 -4.44 -2.14 0.84
CA ALA A 56 -3.88 -2.83 1.99
C ALA A 56 -4.91 -3.04 3.10
N PHE A 57 -5.74 -2.02 3.37
CA PHE A 57 -6.78 -2.09 4.41
C PHE A 57 -7.86 -3.12 4.08
N PHE A 58 -8.39 -3.09 2.85
CA PHE A 58 -9.38 -4.07 2.40
C PHE A 58 -8.81 -5.49 2.33
N SER A 59 -7.54 -5.65 1.94
CA SER A 59 -6.86 -6.95 1.94
C SER A 59 -6.74 -7.55 3.35
N ALA A 60 -6.37 -6.72 4.33
CA ALA A 60 -6.31 -7.11 5.74
C ALA A 60 -7.72 -7.44 6.30
N TRP A 61 -8.70 -6.58 6.01
CA TRP A 61 -10.09 -6.80 6.44
C TRP A 61 -10.67 -8.08 5.84
N PHE A 62 -10.51 -8.28 4.53
CA PHE A 62 -11.04 -9.45 3.82
C PHE A 62 -10.35 -10.74 4.25
N SER A 63 -9.06 -10.69 4.62
CA SER A 63 -8.37 -11.83 5.22
C SER A 63 -9.04 -12.27 6.53
N VAL A 64 -9.50 -11.34 7.37
CA VAL A 64 -10.19 -11.68 8.63
C VAL A 64 -11.63 -12.14 8.36
N TRP A 65 -12.35 -11.46 7.46
CA TRP A 65 -13.77 -11.72 7.21
C TRP A 65 -14.04 -12.94 6.33
N GLY A 66 -13.26 -13.10 5.26
CA GLY A 66 -13.41 -14.19 4.29
C GLY A 66 -13.11 -15.57 4.87
N ILE A 67 -12.22 -15.65 5.86
CA ILE A 67 -11.96 -16.89 6.62
C ILE A 67 -13.18 -17.28 7.44
N ASN A 68 -13.85 -16.32 8.10
CA ASN A 68 -15.03 -16.59 8.91
C ASN A 68 -16.28 -16.91 8.07
N ALA A 69 -16.34 -16.44 6.83
CA ALA A 69 -17.48 -16.65 5.94
C ALA A 69 -17.43 -17.97 5.15
N ASN A 70 -16.36 -18.77 5.27
CA ASN A 70 -16.19 -20.04 4.55
C ASN A 70 -16.41 -19.92 3.03
N LEU A 71 -15.98 -18.80 2.45
CA LEU A 71 -16.16 -18.51 1.03
C LEU A 71 -15.36 -19.51 0.17
N PRO A 72 -15.89 -19.89 -1.01
CA PRO A 72 -15.16 -20.74 -1.93
C PRO A 72 -13.84 -20.07 -2.36
N MET A 73 -12.75 -20.85 -2.39
CA MET A 73 -11.41 -20.33 -2.65
C MET A 73 -11.27 -19.57 -3.98
N GLU A 74 -12.09 -19.88 -4.98
CA GLU A 74 -12.11 -19.14 -6.26
C GLU A 74 -12.55 -17.68 -6.08
N GLU A 75 -13.53 -17.40 -5.22
CA GLU A 75 -13.99 -16.03 -4.97
C GLU A 75 -12.94 -15.23 -4.19
N ILE A 76 -12.30 -15.88 -3.21
CA ILE A 76 -11.19 -15.29 -2.46
C ILE A 76 -10.05 -14.94 -3.42
N ALA A 77 -9.61 -15.88 -4.26
CA ALA A 77 -8.54 -15.67 -5.23
C ALA A 77 -8.86 -14.54 -6.22
N ARG A 78 -10.11 -14.45 -6.68
CA ARG A 78 -10.55 -13.36 -7.57
C ARG A 78 -10.49 -12.00 -6.89
N TYR A 79 -10.91 -11.91 -5.62
CA TYR A 79 -10.86 -10.66 -4.85
C TYR A 79 -9.43 -10.21 -4.61
N PHE A 80 -8.56 -11.11 -4.13
CA PHE A 80 -7.14 -10.81 -3.93
C PHE A 80 -6.43 -10.48 -5.25
N GLY A 81 -6.84 -11.09 -6.37
CA GLY A 81 -6.33 -10.76 -7.70
C GLY A 81 -6.60 -9.31 -8.09
N VAL A 82 -7.86 -8.86 -7.98
CA VAL A 82 -8.24 -7.47 -8.30
C VAL A 82 -7.55 -6.48 -7.35
N MET A 83 -7.53 -6.78 -6.05
CA MET A 83 -6.88 -5.95 -5.05
C MET A 83 -5.36 -5.86 -5.25
N GLY A 84 -4.73 -6.96 -5.66
CA GLY A 84 -3.31 -7.01 -6.03
C GLY A 84 -3.00 -6.12 -7.23
N VAL A 85 -3.85 -6.13 -8.27
CA VAL A 85 -3.69 -5.25 -9.44
C VAL A 85 -3.79 -3.78 -9.04
N ILE A 86 -4.81 -3.40 -8.26
CA ILE A 86 -4.98 -2.02 -7.78
C ILE A 86 -3.78 -1.58 -6.94
N SER A 87 -3.31 -2.44 -6.04
CA SER A 87 -2.15 -2.15 -5.18
C SER A 87 -0.87 -1.98 -6.00
N ASN A 88 -0.67 -2.80 -7.04
CA ASN A 88 0.47 -2.66 -7.96
C ASN A 88 0.41 -1.36 -8.76
N ILE A 89 -0.77 -0.93 -9.21
CA ILE A 89 -0.94 0.37 -9.89
C ILE A 89 -0.58 1.51 -8.94
N GLY A 90 -1.06 1.48 -7.70
CA GLY A 90 -0.70 2.48 -6.69
C GLY A 90 0.80 2.54 -6.44
N ALA A 91 1.45 1.38 -6.28
CA ALA A 91 2.90 1.27 -6.08
C ALA A 91 3.70 1.79 -7.29
N LEU A 92 3.26 1.51 -8.51
CA LEU A 92 3.87 2.04 -9.73
C LEU A 92 3.76 3.56 -9.81
N MET A 93 2.58 4.12 -9.49
CA MET A 93 2.40 5.58 -9.45
C MET A 93 3.32 6.22 -8.41
N PHE A 94 3.45 5.61 -7.22
CA PHE A 94 4.38 6.08 -6.21
C PHE A 94 5.83 6.04 -6.70
N ALA A 95 6.27 4.92 -7.26
CA ALA A 95 7.62 4.75 -7.78
C ALA A 95 7.94 5.75 -8.91
N CYS A 96 7.03 5.95 -9.86
CA CYS A 96 7.18 6.95 -10.92
C CYS A 96 7.27 8.37 -10.36
N GLY A 97 6.39 8.73 -9.42
CA GLY A 97 6.44 10.04 -8.76
C GLY A 97 7.75 10.26 -8.01
N PHE A 98 8.25 9.23 -7.33
CA PHE A 98 9.53 9.28 -6.62
C PHE A 98 10.73 9.44 -7.57
N LEU A 99 10.75 8.69 -8.68
CA LEU A 99 11.81 8.79 -9.70
C LEU A 99 11.83 10.17 -10.36
N LEU A 100 10.66 10.74 -10.68
CA LEU A 100 10.57 12.10 -11.23
C LEU A 100 11.07 13.14 -10.21
N PHE A 101 10.68 12.99 -8.94
CA PHE A 101 11.17 13.86 -7.88
C PHE A 101 12.69 13.77 -7.72
N LEU A 102 13.26 12.57 -7.74
CA LEU A 102 14.69 12.33 -7.65
C LEU A 102 15.44 12.92 -8.85
N HIS A 103 14.93 12.69 -10.06
CA HIS A 103 15.49 13.26 -11.29
C HIS A 103 15.54 14.80 -11.23
N ASP A 104 14.44 15.45 -10.82
CA ASP A 104 14.39 16.90 -10.66
C ASP A 104 15.33 17.40 -9.57
N ALA A 105 15.45 16.67 -8.46
CA ALA A 105 16.36 17.01 -7.38
C ALA A 105 17.83 16.91 -7.80
N LEU A 106 18.19 15.90 -8.58
CA LEU A 106 19.53 15.71 -9.14
C LEU A 106 19.86 16.76 -10.18
N ARG A 107 18.95 17.01 -11.14
CA ARG A 107 19.15 18.02 -12.19
C ARG A 107 19.42 19.41 -11.61
N LYS A 108 18.67 19.81 -10.57
CA LYS A 108 18.87 21.10 -9.88
C LYS A 108 20.19 21.20 -9.12
N ARG A 109 20.81 20.08 -8.73
CA ARG A 109 22.13 20.06 -8.07
C ARG A 109 23.30 20.04 -9.05
N VAL A 110 23.11 19.47 -10.25
CA VAL A 110 24.15 19.35 -11.27
C VAL A 110 24.27 20.62 -12.14
N SER A 111 23.23 21.45 -12.22
CA SER A 111 23.29 22.73 -12.95
C SER A 111 23.79 23.92 -12.09
N ILE A 112 24.49 23.65 -10.99
CA ILE A 112 25.25 24.61 -10.18
C ILE A 112 26.72 24.37 -10.49
#